data_AF-A0A914G4F8-F1
#
_entry.id   AF-A0A914G4F8-F1
#
_cell.length_a   1.000
_cell.length_b   1.000
_cell.length_c   1.000
_cell.angle_alpha   90.00
_cell.angle_beta   90.00
_cell.angle_gamma   90.00
#
_symmetry.space_group_name_H-M   'P 1'
#
loop_
_entity.id
_entity.type
_entity.pdbx_description
1 polymer ?
#
loop_
_entity_poly.entity_id
_entity_poly.type
_entity_poly.pdbx_seq_one_letter_code
_entity_poly.pdbx_strand_id
1 'polypeptide(L)'
;MSGVKLFVVINLIALVGIISCFTIQQKDAASSSNGNCTACETIYNLALKNVKPEYIGNETSARSYMLGECNYFRQVGAGFWPFCFEMYTQNFNAFWQDLKVKTDPLQACKTLEICQ
;
A
#
# COMPACT_ATOMS: atom_id res chain seq x y z
N MET A 1 31.62 17.72 -29.65
CA MET A 1 32.70 16.74 -29.39
C MET A 1 33.00 16.80 -27.90
N SER A 2 32.34 15.95 -27.12
CA SER A 2 32.88 14.66 -26.63
C SER A 2 33.94 14.85 -25.55
N GLY A 3 33.54 14.63 -24.30
CA GLY A 3 34.42 14.46 -23.15
C GLY A 3 33.86 13.37 -22.25
N VAL A 4 34.32 12.14 -22.46
CA VAL A 4 33.93 10.95 -21.70
C VAL A 4 35.20 10.39 -21.05
N LYS A 5 35.03 9.93 -19.80
CA LYS A 5 35.93 9.07 -19.00
C LYS A 5 37.11 9.81 -18.34
N LEU A 6 37.57 9.49 -17.13
CA LEU A 6 37.21 8.55 -16.08
C LEU A 6 38.36 8.71 -15.07
N PHE A 7 38.14 9.32 -13.91
CA PHE A 7 39.07 9.17 -12.78
C PHE A 7 38.26 8.75 -11.57
N VAL A 8 38.32 7.45 -11.34
CA VAL A 8 37.67 6.67 -10.30
C VAL A 8 38.62 6.66 -9.10
N VAL A 9 38.05 6.43 -7.91
CA VAL A 9 38.71 5.84 -6.74
C VAL A 9 39.56 6.74 -5.83
N ILE A 10 39.14 7.95 -5.42
CA ILE A 10 39.62 8.45 -4.10
C ILE A 10 38.52 9.30 -3.44
N ASN A 11 37.61 8.64 -2.72
CA ASN A 11 37.19 9.01 -1.36
C ASN A 11 36.06 8.08 -0.90
N LEU A 12 36.43 6.80 -0.79
CA LEU A 12 35.60 5.68 -0.34
C LEU A 12 35.25 5.74 1.17
N ILE A 13 35.41 6.89 1.85
CA ILE A 13 35.31 6.99 3.32
C ILE A 13 34.34 8.10 3.78
N ALA A 14 33.94 9.02 2.90
CA ALA A 14 32.94 10.05 3.22
C ALA A 14 31.47 9.62 3.00
N LEU A 15 31.22 8.40 2.54
CA LEU A 15 29.89 7.89 2.21
C LEU A 15 29.20 7.10 3.33
N VAL A 16 29.89 6.76 4.42
CA VAL A 16 29.31 5.91 5.48
C VAL A 16 28.63 6.72 6.60
N GLY A 17 28.89 8.03 6.70
CA GLY A 17 28.41 8.86 7.82
C GLY A 17 27.17 9.73 7.55
N ILE A 18 26.75 9.92 6.29
CA ILE A 18 25.68 10.86 5.92
C ILE A 18 24.39 10.12 5.49
N ILE A 19 24.47 8.81 5.25
CA ILE A 19 23.33 7.99 4.79
C ILE A 19 22.31 7.69 5.91
N SER A 20 22.64 7.95 7.18
CA SER A 20 21.78 7.54 8.30
C SER A 20 20.78 8.60 8.79
N CYS A 21 20.71 9.80 8.18
CA CYS A 21 19.85 10.89 8.67
C CYS A 21 19.02 11.61 7.60
N PHE A 22 18.84 11.01 6.41
CA PHE A 22 17.90 11.51 5.39
C PHE A 22 16.78 10.52 5.06
N THR A 23 16.46 9.61 5.98
CA THR A 23 15.19 8.87 5.97
C THR A 23 14.09 9.58 6.74
N ILE A 24 14.14 10.92 6.79
CA ILE A 24 13.00 11.75 7.19
C ILE A 24 11.95 11.64 6.08
N GLN A 25 11.13 10.60 6.19
CA GLN A 25 9.71 10.60 5.92
C GLN A 25 9.25 11.48 4.75
N GLN A 26 9.55 11.07 3.52
CA GLN A 26 8.59 11.25 2.43
C GLN A 26 7.52 10.16 2.56
N LYS A 27 6.68 10.31 3.59
CA LYS A 27 5.27 9.93 3.49
C LYS A 27 4.63 11.02 2.64
N ASP A 28 4.86 11.01 1.34
CA ASP A 28 3.93 11.63 0.40
C ASP A 28 4.11 11.02 -0.97
N ALA A 29 2.96 10.88 -1.62
CA ALA A 29 2.67 10.09 -2.78
C ALA A 29 3.68 10.25 -3.94
N ALA A 30 3.76 9.17 -4.73
CA ALA A 30 4.25 9.16 -6.11
C ALA A 30 5.77 9.07 -6.34
N SER A 31 6.36 7.91 -6.02
CA SER A 31 7.25 7.18 -6.94
C SER A 31 7.82 5.93 -6.27
N SER A 32 7.10 4.83 -6.38
CA SER A 32 7.68 3.48 -6.35
C SER A 32 6.98 2.68 -7.44
N SER A 33 7.59 1.63 -7.98
CA SER A 33 7.08 0.83 -9.09
C SER A 33 5.80 0.04 -8.78
N ASN A 34 4.94 0.55 -7.89
CA ASN A 34 3.89 -0.22 -7.27
C ASN A 34 2.68 0.65 -6.83
N GLY A 35 2.07 1.36 -7.79
CA GLY A 35 0.83 2.11 -7.54
C GLY A 35 -0.29 1.24 -6.95
N ASN A 36 -0.33 -0.04 -7.34
CA ASN A 36 -1.27 -1.03 -6.81
C ASN A 36 -0.95 -1.43 -5.37
N CYS A 37 0.31 -1.55 -5.00
CA CYS A 37 0.70 -1.81 -3.61
C CYS A 37 0.36 -0.64 -2.68
N THR A 38 0.61 0.59 -3.12
CA THR A 38 0.21 1.78 -2.34
C THR A 38 -1.32 1.86 -2.19
N ALA A 39 -2.06 1.55 -3.25
CA ALA A 39 -3.51 1.47 -3.22
C ALA A 39 -4.00 0.37 -2.25
N CYS A 40 -3.39 -0.81 -2.31
CA CYS A 40 -3.70 -1.93 -1.43
C CYS A 40 -3.47 -1.57 0.03
N GLU A 41 -2.30 -1.04 0.35
CA GLU A 41 -1.94 -0.65 1.71
C GLU A 41 -2.90 0.45 2.23
N THR A 42 -3.29 1.39 1.37
CA THR A 42 -4.26 2.43 1.71
C THR A 42 -5.64 1.85 2.05
N ILE A 43 -6.13 0.91 1.24
CA ILE A 43 -7.43 0.25 1.48
C ILE A 43 -7.38 -0.55 2.78
N TYR A 44 -6.31 -1.33 3.02
CA TYR A 44 -6.12 -2.06 4.26
C TYR A 44 -6.02 -1.15 5.48
N ASN A 45 -5.24 -0.06 5.40
CA ASN A 45 -5.12 0.91 6.49
C ASN A 45 -6.45 1.58 6.83
N LEU A 46 -7.23 1.96 5.82
CA LEU A 46 -8.56 2.54 6.02
C LEU A 46 -9.52 1.53 6.60
N ALA A 47 -9.50 0.30 6.10
CA ALA A 47 -10.29 -0.79 6.64
C ALA A 47 -9.94 -1.06 8.10
N LEU A 48 -8.66 -1.22 8.48
CA LEU A 48 -8.28 -1.44 9.88
C LEU A 48 -8.68 -0.30 10.82
N LYS A 49 -8.70 0.95 10.33
CA LYS A 49 -9.10 2.12 11.13
C LYS A 49 -10.61 2.25 11.32
N ASN A 50 -11.38 1.92 10.28
CA ASN A 50 -12.82 2.18 10.23
C ASN A 50 -13.68 0.92 10.37
N VAL A 51 -13.09 -0.27 10.23
CA VAL A 51 -13.79 -1.54 10.41
C VAL A 51 -14.16 -1.70 11.87
N LYS A 52 -15.46 -1.69 12.13
CA LYS A 52 -15.99 -2.01 13.45
C LYS A 52 -15.93 -3.53 13.68
N PRO A 53 -15.77 -3.98 14.93
CA PRO A 53 -15.78 -5.41 15.25
C PRO A 53 -17.06 -6.13 14.81
N GLU A 54 -18.19 -5.41 14.73
CA GLU A 54 -19.47 -5.91 14.19
C GLU A 54 -19.40 -6.34 12.71
N TYR A 55 -18.50 -5.75 11.92
CA TYR A 55 -18.28 -6.13 10.52
C TYR A 55 -17.34 -7.33 10.40
N ILE A 56 -16.37 -7.47 11.31
CA ILE A 56 -15.43 -8.60 11.31
C ILE A 56 -16.16 -9.92 11.64
N GLY A 57 -17.15 -9.88 12.52
CA GLY A 57 -17.95 -11.05 12.91
C GLY A 57 -18.98 -11.52 11.88
N ASN A 58 -19.25 -10.74 10.84
CA ASN A 58 -20.23 -11.08 9.81
C ASN A 58 -19.71 -10.73 8.41
N GLU A 59 -19.42 -11.77 7.62
CA GLU A 59 -18.92 -11.64 6.25
C GLU A 59 -19.81 -10.75 5.37
N THR A 60 -21.14 -10.85 5.50
CA THR A 60 -22.09 -10.04 4.72
C THR A 60 -21.96 -8.56 5.05
N SER A 61 -21.76 -8.23 6.32
CA SER A 61 -21.58 -6.86 6.77
C SER A 61 -20.21 -6.31 6.35
N ALA A 62 -19.13 -7.11 6.45
CA ALA A 62 -17.81 -6.75 5.94
C ALA A 62 -17.83 -6.49 4.43
N ARG A 63 -18.55 -7.32 3.67
CA ARG A 63 -18.70 -7.17 2.22
C ARG A 63 -19.44 -5.90 1.87
N SER A 64 -20.52 -5.61 2.59
CA SER A 64 -21.29 -4.37 2.41
C SER A 64 -20.48 -3.13 2.75
N TYR A 65 -19.70 -3.18 3.83
CA TYR A 65 -18.78 -2.12 4.23
C TYR A 65 -17.72 -1.84 3.16
N MET A 66 -17.01 -2.88 2.69
CA MET A 66 -15.96 -2.72 1.68
C MET A 66 -16.51 -2.17 0.36
N LEU A 67 -17.70 -2.63 -0.04
CA LEU A 67 -18.40 -2.07 -1.20
C LEU A 67 -18.75 -0.58 -1.01
N GLY A 68 -19.14 -0.19 0.20
CA GLY A 68 -19.37 1.21 0.57
C GLY A 68 -18.12 2.06 0.42
N GLU A 69 -16.98 1.59 0.94
CA GLU A 69 -15.68 2.25 0.81
C GLU A 69 -15.26 2.39 -0.66
N CYS A 70 -15.38 1.32 -1.46
CA CYS A 70 -15.05 1.40 -2.89
C CYS A 70 -15.95 2.41 -3.64
N ASN A 71 -17.24 2.49 -3.29
CA ASN A 71 -18.15 3.49 -3.83
C ASN A 71 -17.80 4.91 -3.38
N TYR A 72 -17.33 5.08 -2.14
CA TYR A 72 -16.83 6.37 -1.65
C TYR A 72 -15.60 6.81 -2.42
N PHE A 73 -14.60 5.92 -2.61
CA PHE A 73 -13.42 6.21 -3.44
C PHE A 73 -13.79 6.61 -4.86
N ARG A 74 -14.78 5.94 -5.46
CA ARG A 74 -15.32 6.33 -6.77
C ARG A 74 -15.92 7.73 -6.75
N GLN A 75 -16.69 8.08 -5.72
CA GLN A 75 -17.35 9.39 -5.60
C GLN A 75 -16.35 10.53 -5.42
N VAL A 76 -15.29 10.33 -4.64
CA VAL A 76 -14.24 11.35 -4.42
C VAL A 76 -13.20 11.38 -5.54
N GLY A 77 -13.37 10.57 -6.59
CA GLY A 77 -12.45 10.53 -7.74
C GLY A 77 -11.08 9.95 -7.39
N ALA A 78 -10.97 9.11 -6.35
CA ALA A 78 -9.72 8.48 -6.00
C ALA A 78 -9.32 7.46 -7.07
N GLY A 79 -8.17 7.66 -7.72
CA GLY A 79 -7.72 6.85 -8.87
C GLY A 79 -7.57 5.35 -8.60
N PHE A 80 -7.59 4.91 -7.34
CA PHE A 80 -7.53 3.51 -6.93
C PHE A 80 -8.92 2.85 -6.73
N TRP A 81 -10.02 3.55 -7.01
CA TRP A 81 -11.36 2.96 -6.94
C TRP A 81 -11.52 1.68 -7.79
N PRO A 82 -10.96 1.55 -9.01
CA PRO A 82 -11.11 0.32 -9.80
C PRO A 82 -10.45 -0.86 -9.10
N PHE A 83 -9.25 -0.62 -8.54
CA PHE A 83 -8.50 -1.59 -7.77
C PHE A 83 -9.25 -2.01 -6.50
N CYS A 84 -9.95 -1.09 -5.81
CA CYS A 84 -10.81 -1.44 -4.68
C CYS A 84 -11.92 -2.42 -5.08
N PHE A 85 -12.59 -2.18 -6.23
CA PHE A 85 -13.61 -3.10 -6.74
C PHE A 85 -13.05 -4.46 -7.17
N GLU A 86 -11.85 -4.49 -7.74
CA GLU A 86 -11.14 -5.74 -8.03
C GLU A 86 -10.86 -6.52 -6.75
N MET A 87 -10.36 -5.84 -5.71
CA MET A 87 -10.10 -6.46 -4.41
C MET A 87 -11.40 -6.99 -3.77
N TYR A 88 -12.49 -6.24 -3.86
CA TYR A 88 -13.84 -6.65 -3.43
C TYR A 88 -14.38 -7.88 -4.19
N THR A 89 -14.10 -8.01 -5.49
CA THR A 89 -14.64 -9.10 -6.31
C THR A 89 -13.78 -10.36 -6.25
N GLN A 90 -12.46 -10.22 -6.26
CA GLN A 90 -11.52 -11.35 -6.41
C GLN A 90 -10.85 -11.76 -5.09
N ASN A 91 -10.50 -10.79 -4.25
CA ASN A 91 -9.62 -11.01 -3.07
C ASN A 91 -10.32 -10.80 -1.73
N PHE A 92 -11.64 -10.58 -1.73
CA PHE A 92 -12.40 -10.22 -0.52
C PHE A 92 -12.24 -11.23 0.62
N ASN A 93 -12.24 -12.53 0.33
CA ASN A 93 -12.14 -13.54 1.39
C ASN A 93 -10.78 -13.47 2.09
N ALA A 94 -9.68 -13.38 1.34
CA ALA A 94 -8.33 -13.23 1.89
C ALA A 94 -8.21 -11.93 2.70
N PHE A 95 -8.68 -10.82 2.12
CA PHE A 95 -8.77 -9.52 2.80
C PHE A 95 -9.55 -9.61 4.13
N TRP A 96 -10.70 -10.27 4.14
CA TRP A 96 -11.51 -10.42 5.34
C TRP A 96 -10.84 -11.29 6.42
N GLN A 97 -10.14 -12.37 6.04
CA GLN A 97 -9.37 -13.15 7.00
C GLN A 97 -8.22 -12.34 7.61
N ASP A 98 -7.51 -11.55 6.80
CA ASP A 98 -6.44 -10.68 7.29
C ASP A 98 -6.95 -9.60 8.24
N LEU A 99 -8.13 -9.03 7.97
CA LEU A 99 -8.75 -8.06 8.87
C LEU A 99 -9.10 -8.64 10.24
N LYS A 100 -9.47 -9.92 10.33
CA LYS A 100 -9.77 -10.57 11.62
C LYS A 100 -8.57 -10.63 12.54
N VAL A 101 -7.42 -10.95 11.97
CA VAL A 101 -6.16 -11.12 12.71
C VAL A 101 -5.35 -9.82 12.78
N LYS A 102 -5.86 -8.74 12.17
CA LYS A 102 -5.20 -7.43 12.09
C LYS A 102 -3.79 -7.53 11.52
N THR A 103 -3.66 -8.28 10.41
CA THR A 103 -2.39 -8.39 9.68
C THR A 103 -1.87 -7.01 9.31
N ASP A 104 -0.55 -6.83 9.35
CA ASP A 104 0.10 -5.64 8.83
C ASP A 104 -0.31 -5.40 7.36
N PRO A 105 -0.76 -4.18 6.98
CA PRO A 105 -1.23 -3.87 5.63
C PRO A 105 -0.24 -4.22 4.53
N LEU A 106 1.04 -3.97 4.73
CA LEU A 106 2.07 -4.27 3.73
C LEU A 106 2.24 -5.78 3.60
N GLN A 107 2.24 -6.51 4.73
CA GLN A 107 2.32 -7.96 4.72
C GLN A 107 1.10 -8.61 4.05
N ALA A 108 -0.10 -8.10 4.30
CA ALA A 108 -1.33 -8.59 3.66
C ALA A 108 -1.28 -8.38 2.14
N CYS A 109 -0.84 -7.20 1.69
CA CYS A 109 -0.69 -6.92 0.27
C CYS A 109 0.44 -7.73 -0.40
N LYS A 110 1.47 -8.15 0.35
CA LYS A 110 2.48 -9.12 -0.14
C LYS A 110 1.91 -10.52 -0.27
N THR A 111 1.10 -10.98 0.68
CA THR A 111 0.40 -12.27 0.62
C THR A 111 -0.52 -12.36 -0.61
N LEU A 112 -1.13 -11.24 -1.00
CA LEU A 112 -1.94 -11.14 -2.20
C LEU A 112 -1.13 -10.96 -3.50
N GLU A 113 0.21 -11.01 -3.44
CA GLU A 113 1.13 -10.79 -4.57
C GLU A 113 0.97 -9.41 -5.25
N ILE A 114 0.39 -8.45 -4.53
CA ILE A 114 0.17 -7.06 -5.00
C ILE A 114 1.41 -6.21 -4.71
N CYS A 115 2.04 -6.45 -3.56
CA CYS A 115 3.32 -5.88 -3.19
C CYS A 115 4.44 -6.91 -3.40
N GLN A 116 5.56 -6.49 -4.01
CA GLN A 116 6.81 -7.26 -4.04
C GLN A 116 7.74 -6.79 -2.92
#